data_AF-A0A976LJW7-F1
#
_entry.id   AF-A0A976LJW7-F1
#
_cell.length_a   1.000
_cell.length_b   1.000
_cell.length_c   1.000
_cell.angle_alpha   90.00
_cell.angle_beta   90.00
_cell.angle_gamma   90.00
#
_symmetry.space_group_name_H-M   'P 1'
#
loop_
_entity.id
_entity.type
_entity.pdbx_description
1 polymer ?
#
loop_
_entity_poly.entity_id
_entity_poly.type
_entity_poly.pdbx_seq_one_letter_code
_entity_poly.pdbx_strand_id
1 'polypeptide(L)'
;SIAAPLIDGTRWNSPKIALSIEHGYLDATSLMEAFIAHGVPQRTAHETVGRLVRLAMTKGVTLADLADNECRAEYPDWKGDFRSSLGSKAAVERMQSFGSTAPAAVADQIEAWSRRLSDNDRPSTEPRSN
;
A
#
# COMPACT_ATOMS: atom_id res chain seq x y z
N SER A 1 -14.61 7.13 28.32
CA SER A 1 -14.73 7.36 26.86
C SER A 1 -15.44 6.16 26.23
N ILE A 2 -16.39 6.37 25.32
CA ILE A 2 -17.09 5.29 24.61
C ILE A 2 -16.24 4.65 23.49
N ALA A 3 -15.10 5.25 23.14
CA ALA A 3 -14.28 4.82 22.00
C ALA A 3 -13.63 3.45 22.22
N ALA A 4 -13.09 3.18 23.42
CA ALA A 4 -12.39 1.92 23.71
C ALA A 4 -13.28 0.67 23.52
N PRO A 5 -14.48 0.57 24.14
CA PRO A 5 -15.35 -0.59 23.93
C PRO A 5 -15.89 -0.68 22.48
N LEU A 6 -16.03 0.45 21.77
CA LEU A 6 -16.44 0.45 20.37
C LEU A 6 -15.38 -0.16 19.44
N ILE A 7 -14.11 0.19 19.67
CA ILE A 7 -12.99 -0.38 18.91
C ILE A 7 -12.83 -1.88 19.22
N ASP A 8 -12.90 -2.26 20.49
CA ASP A 8 -12.80 -3.67 20.92
C ASP A 8 -13.93 -4.55 20.36
N GLY A 9 -15.15 -4.00 20.28
CA GLY A 9 -16.31 -4.66 19.69
C GLY A 9 -16.31 -4.73 18.16
N THR A 10 -15.39 -4.04 17.47
CA THR A 10 -15.37 -3.97 16.00
C THR A 10 -15.02 -5.34 15.39
N ARG A 11 -15.65 -5.67 14.26
CA ARG A 11 -15.35 -6.86 13.46
C ARG A 11 -15.11 -6.43 12.01
N TRP A 12 -13.97 -6.84 11.47
CA TRP A 12 -13.59 -6.55 10.10
C TRP A 12 -14.14 -7.62 9.17
N ASN A 13 -14.73 -7.20 8.05
CA ASN A 13 -15.07 -8.10 6.96
C ASN A 13 -13.86 -8.23 6.03
N SER A 14 -12.86 -9.02 6.46
CA SER A 14 -11.61 -9.20 5.72
C SER A 14 -11.81 -9.66 4.26
N PRO A 15 -12.73 -10.62 3.96
CA PRO A 15 -12.99 -11.01 2.57
C PRO A 15 -13.46 -9.86 1.69
N LYS A 16 -14.39 -9.02 2.19
CA LYS A 16 -14.89 -7.86 1.44
C LYS A 16 -13.81 -6.80 1.24
N ILE A 17 -12.98 -6.56 2.26
CA ILE A 17 -11.85 -5.63 2.16
C ILE A 17 -10.86 -6.12 1.10
N ALA A 18 -10.45 -7.38 1.16
CA ALA A 18 -9.52 -7.98 0.21
C ALA A 18 -10.01 -7.89 -1.24
N LEU A 19 -11.30 -8.15 -1.48
CA LEU A 19 -11.88 -8.00 -2.82
C LEU A 19 -11.91 -6.54 -3.31
N SER A 20 -12.06 -5.59 -2.40
CA SER A 20 -12.19 -4.17 -2.75
C SER A 20 -10.85 -3.52 -3.08
N ILE A 21 -9.76 -3.96 -2.44
CA ILE A 21 -8.41 -3.40 -2.66
C ILE A 21 -7.80 -3.80 -4.00
N GLU A 22 -8.13 -4.98 -4.53
CA GLU A 22 -7.57 -5.46 -5.81
C GLU A 22 -8.25 -4.81 -7.04
N HIS A 23 -9.55 -4.52 -6.95
CA HIS A 23 -10.29 -3.89 -8.06
C HIS A 23 -10.08 -2.36 -8.15
N GLY A 24 -9.36 -1.77 -7.20
CA GLY A 24 -9.13 -0.31 -7.14
C GLY A 24 -7.93 0.18 -7.96
N TYR A 25 -7.17 -0.72 -8.60
CA TYR A 25 -5.92 -0.38 -9.33
C TYR A 25 -4.93 0.43 -8.47
N LEU A 26 -4.88 0.13 -7.17
CA LEU A 26 -4.04 0.84 -6.19
C LEU A 26 -2.53 0.68 -6.47
N ASP A 27 -2.17 -0.34 -7.24
CA ASP A 27 -0.82 -0.66 -7.70
C ASP A 27 -0.39 0.12 -8.96
N ALA A 28 -1.27 0.92 -9.58
CA ALA A 28 -0.94 1.73 -10.75
C ALA A 28 0.23 2.69 -10.49
N THR A 29 0.22 3.39 -9.36
CA THR A 29 1.32 4.28 -8.98
C THR A 29 2.62 3.51 -8.76
N SER A 30 2.55 2.33 -8.15
CA SER A 30 3.72 1.46 -7.95
C SER A 30 4.30 1.00 -9.29
N LEU A 31 3.47 0.63 -10.26
CA LEU A 31 3.90 0.30 -11.62
C LEU A 31 4.55 1.51 -12.31
N MET A 32 3.96 2.70 -12.18
CA MET A 32 4.51 3.93 -12.76
C MET A 32 5.90 4.24 -12.18
N GLU A 33 6.06 4.12 -10.87
CA GLU A 33 7.36 4.29 -10.21
C GLU A 33 8.36 3.21 -10.64
N ALA A 34 7.91 1.98 -10.91
CA ALA A 34 8.78 0.93 -11.45
C ALA A 34 9.28 1.30 -12.86
N PHE A 35 8.43 1.85 -13.73
CA PHE A 35 8.85 2.38 -15.03
C PHE A 35 9.87 3.52 -14.88
N ILE A 36 9.63 4.45 -13.96
CA ILE A 36 10.54 5.57 -13.69
C ILE A 36 11.90 5.08 -13.19
N ALA A 37 11.90 4.08 -12.30
CA ALA A 37 13.13 3.45 -11.81
C ALA A 37 13.93 2.77 -12.95
N HIS A 38 13.27 2.36 -14.03
CA HIS A 38 13.88 1.81 -15.24
C HIS A 38 14.24 2.88 -16.28
N GLY A 39 14.16 4.16 -15.93
CA GLY A 39 14.57 5.29 -16.78
C GLY A 39 13.48 5.83 -17.70
N VAL A 40 12.24 5.36 -17.58
CA VAL A 40 11.12 5.90 -18.37
C VAL A 40 10.76 7.30 -17.82
N PRO A 41 10.66 8.35 -18.65
CA PRO A 41 10.23 9.66 -18.20
C PRO A 41 8.84 9.60 -17.54
N GLN A 42 8.65 10.33 -16.43
CA GLN A 42 7.42 10.28 -15.63
C GLN A 42 6.14 10.47 -16.46
N ARG A 43 6.11 11.44 -17.39
CA ARG A 43 4.95 11.68 -18.26
C ARG A 43 4.62 10.44 -19.10
N THR A 44 5.62 9.83 -19.73
CA THR A 44 5.46 8.62 -20.54
C THR A 44 5.04 7.43 -19.68
N ALA A 45 5.61 7.28 -18.49
CA ALA A 45 5.22 6.23 -17.54
C ALA A 45 3.75 6.39 -17.12
N HIS A 46 3.33 7.59 -16.73
CA HIS A 46 1.96 7.90 -16.35
C HIS A 46 0.96 7.63 -17.48
N GLU A 47 1.25 8.08 -18.70
CA GLU A 47 0.39 7.83 -19.86
C GLU A 47 0.25 6.33 -20.16
N THR A 48 1.34 5.59 -20.09
CA THR A 48 1.39 4.15 -20.36
C THR A 48 0.61 3.37 -19.31
N VAL A 49 0.86 3.62 -18.03
CA VAL A 49 0.09 3.02 -16.93
C VAL A 49 -1.38 3.38 -17.04
N GLY A 50 -1.71 4.62 -17.41
CA GLY A 50 -3.11 5.02 -17.65
C GLY A 50 -3.79 4.22 -18.76
N ARG A 51 -3.07 3.83 -19.83
CA ARG A 51 -3.61 2.95 -20.88
C ARG A 51 -3.80 1.51 -20.35
N LEU A 52 -2.85 0.99 -19.58
CA LEU A 52 -2.96 -0.33 -18.96
C LEU A 52 -4.14 -0.40 -17.98
N VAL A 53 -4.33 0.61 -17.13
CA VAL A 53 -5.48 0.69 -16.21
C VAL A 53 -6.78 0.69 -17.00
N ARG A 54 -6.88 1.51 -18.07
CA ARG A 54 -8.07 1.51 -18.93
C ARG A 54 -8.32 0.13 -19.56
N LEU A 55 -7.29 -0.55 -20.04
CA LEU A 55 -7.41 -1.89 -20.61
C LEU A 55 -7.91 -2.90 -19.56
N ALA A 56 -7.36 -2.88 -18.35
CA ALA A 56 -7.78 -3.74 -17.25
C ALA A 56 -9.25 -3.47 -16.86
N MET A 57 -9.65 -2.20 -16.79
CA MET A 57 -11.04 -1.79 -16.56
C MET A 57 -11.99 -2.31 -17.64
N THR A 58 -11.64 -2.16 -18.92
CA THR A 58 -12.46 -2.65 -20.03
C THR A 58 -12.67 -4.16 -19.97
N LYS A 59 -11.69 -4.91 -19.47
CA LYS A 59 -11.74 -6.35 -19.31
C LYS A 59 -12.38 -6.82 -17.99
N GLY A 60 -12.56 -5.92 -17.02
CA GLY A 60 -13.03 -6.27 -15.69
C GLY A 60 -12.01 -7.12 -14.90
N VAL A 61 -10.71 -6.88 -15.10
CA VAL A 61 -9.62 -7.60 -14.43
C VAL A 61 -8.71 -6.62 -13.69
N THR A 62 -7.81 -7.13 -12.84
CA THR A 62 -6.79 -6.32 -12.17
C THR A 62 -5.63 -5.99 -13.12
N LEU A 63 -4.74 -5.07 -12.74
CA LEU A 63 -3.50 -4.84 -13.51
C LEU A 63 -2.61 -6.11 -13.52
N ALA A 64 -2.58 -6.85 -12.41
CA ALA A 64 -1.82 -8.09 -12.28
C ALA A 64 -2.33 -9.22 -13.18
N ASP A 65 -3.58 -9.14 -13.65
CA ASP A 65 -4.21 -10.15 -14.51
C ASP A 65 -4.07 -9.87 -16.02
N LEU A 66 -3.65 -8.67 -16.41
CA LEU A 66 -3.35 -8.38 -17.83
C LEU A 66 -2.30 -9.36 -18.34
N ALA A 67 -2.38 -9.81 -19.59
CA ALA A 67 -1.36 -10.70 -20.14
C ALA A 67 -0.14 -9.92 -20.64
N ASP A 68 1.05 -10.52 -20.59
CA ASP A 68 2.30 -9.82 -20.95
C ASP A 68 2.34 -9.33 -22.39
N ASN A 69 1.66 -10.01 -23.32
CA ASN A 69 1.51 -9.54 -24.70
C ASN A 69 0.71 -8.25 -24.80
N GLU A 70 -0.26 -8.06 -23.91
CA GLU A 70 -1.10 -6.86 -23.84
C GLU A 70 -0.33 -5.71 -23.22
N CYS A 71 0.44 -6.00 -22.16
CA CYS A 71 1.35 -5.02 -21.61
C CYS A 71 2.41 -4.59 -22.63
N ARG A 72 2.95 -5.53 -23.43
CA ARG A 72 3.88 -5.23 -24.53
C ARG A 72 3.26 -4.41 -25.65
N ALA A 73 1.96 -4.54 -25.90
CA ALA A 73 1.27 -3.73 -26.89
C ALA A 73 1.23 -2.24 -26.48
N GLU A 74 1.15 -1.96 -25.18
CA GLU A 74 1.16 -0.59 -24.64
C GLU A 74 2.57 -0.06 -24.35
N TYR A 75 3.52 -0.96 -24.04
CA TYR A 75 4.91 -0.68 -23.73
C TYR A 75 5.84 -1.77 -24.27
N PRO A 76 6.47 -1.58 -25.44
CA PRO A 76 7.27 -2.62 -26.10
C PRO A 76 8.40 -3.21 -25.24
N ASP A 77 8.99 -2.40 -24.35
CA ASP A 77 10.06 -2.81 -23.45
C ASP A 77 9.54 -3.47 -22.15
N TRP A 78 8.27 -3.89 -22.12
CA TRP A 78 7.70 -4.60 -20.97
C TRP A 78 8.46 -5.89 -20.68
N LYS A 79 8.97 -5.95 -19.45
CA LYS A 79 9.70 -7.07 -18.87
C LYS A 79 8.91 -7.67 -17.71
N GLY A 80 9.20 -8.93 -17.39
CA GLY A 80 8.54 -9.65 -16.30
C GLY A 80 8.82 -9.08 -14.91
N ASP A 81 9.90 -8.31 -14.74
CA ASP A 81 10.24 -7.63 -13.49
C ASP A 81 9.18 -6.61 -13.05
N PHE A 82 8.51 -5.93 -13.97
CA PHE A 82 7.42 -5.01 -13.65
C PHE A 82 6.25 -5.68 -12.93
N ARG A 83 6.04 -7.00 -13.11
CA ARG A 83 5.03 -7.77 -12.38
C ARG A 83 5.26 -7.73 -10.87
N SER A 84 6.51 -7.65 -10.43
CA SER A 84 6.83 -7.58 -8.99
C SER A 84 6.30 -6.30 -8.32
N SER A 85 5.94 -5.28 -9.10
CA SER A 85 5.34 -4.04 -8.60
C SER A 85 3.80 -4.05 -8.55
N LEU A 86 3.16 -5.13 -9.01
CA LEU A 86 1.71 -5.25 -9.10
C LEU A 86 1.11 -5.99 -7.89
N GLY A 87 -0.15 -5.69 -7.62
CA GLY A 87 -0.91 -6.20 -6.49
C GLY A 87 -0.84 -5.32 -5.24
N SER A 88 -1.93 -5.30 -4.48
CA SER A 88 -2.07 -4.44 -3.30
C SER A 88 -0.96 -4.64 -2.26
N LYS A 89 -0.53 -5.89 -2.06
CA LYS A 89 0.55 -6.25 -1.14
C LYS A 89 1.89 -5.63 -1.55
N ALA A 90 2.29 -5.77 -2.82
CA ALA A 90 3.54 -5.21 -3.33
C ALA A 90 3.54 -3.68 -3.24
N ALA A 91 2.40 -3.05 -3.54
CA ALA A 91 2.23 -1.60 -3.42
C ALA A 91 2.45 -1.10 -2.00
N VAL A 92 1.92 -1.82 -0.99
CA VAL A 92 2.11 -1.47 0.43
C VAL A 92 3.53 -1.75 0.90
N GLU A 93 4.17 -2.85 0.48
CA GLU A 93 5.55 -3.19 0.86
C GLU A 93 6.60 -2.17 0.38
N ARG A 94 6.30 -1.45 -0.71
CA ARG A 94 7.15 -0.38 -1.23
C ARG A 94 7.14 0.90 -0.39
N MET A 95 6.17 1.06 0.50
CA MET A 95 6.06 2.25 1.34
C MET A 95 7.10 2.16 2.47
N GLN A 96 8.30 2.67 2.23
CA GLN A 96 9.46 2.49 3.13
C GLN A 96 9.89 3.77 3.87
N SER A 97 9.21 4.90 3.64
CA SER A 97 9.50 6.13 4.39
C SER A 97 9.09 6.00 5.86
N PHE A 98 9.69 6.80 6.73
CA PHE A 98 9.34 6.82 8.15
C PHE A 98 7.83 7.11 8.33
N GLY A 99 7.17 6.29 9.14
CA GLY A 99 5.73 6.43 9.45
C GLY A 99 4.78 6.00 8.33
N SER A 100 5.29 5.31 7.31
CA SER A 100 4.50 4.80 6.20
C SER A 100 3.72 3.51 6.54
N THR A 101 3.03 2.94 5.55
CA THR A 101 2.06 1.85 5.74
C THR A 101 2.63 0.45 5.51
N ALA A 102 3.91 0.28 5.18
CA ALA A 102 4.49 -1.06 5.08
C ALA A 102 4.37 -1.81 6.41
N PRO A 103 4.23 -3.15 6.40
CA PRO A 103 4.06 -3.93 7.62
C PRO A 103 5.18 -3.70 8.65
N ALA A 104 6.42 -3.52 8.19
CA ALA A 104 7.56 -3.20 9.05
C ALA A 104 7.40 -1.84 9.72
N ALA A 105 7.06 -0.79 8.95
CA ALA A 105 6.83 0.55 9.50
C ALA A 105 5.66 0.58 10.49
N VAL A 106 4.58 -0.16 10.21
CA VAL A 106 3.44 -0.30 11.13
C VAL A 106 3.83 -1.04 12.41
N ALA A 107 4.65 -2.10 12.33
CA ALA A 107 5.16 -2.80 13.50
C ALA A 107 6.00 -1.88 14.40
N ASP A 108 6.89 -1.06 13.80
CA ASP A 108 7.68 -0.07 14.53
C ASP A 108 6.78 0.95 15.26
N GLN A 109 5.70 1.41 14.61
CA GLN A 109 4.75 2.32 15.24
C GLN A 109 3.99 1.66 16.40
N ILE A 110 3.55 0.40 16.24
CA ILE A 110 2.88 -0.36 17.31
C ILE A 110 3.80 -0.49 18.53
N GLU A 111 5.08 -0.82 18.31
CA GLU A 111 6.06 -0.92 19.39
C GLU A 111 6.28 0.43 20.09
N ALA A 112 6.48 1.50 19.32
CA ALA A 112 6.68 2.84 19.86
C ALA A 112 5.50 3.31 20.73
N TRP A 113 4.27 3.09 20.27
CA TRP A 113 3.06 3.44 21.04
C TRP A 113 2.86 2.56 22.26
N SER A 114 3.14 1.26 22.16
CA SER A 114 3.05 0.35 23.30
C SER A 114 3.98 0.77 24.44
N ARG A 115 5.22 1.17 24.12
CA ARG A 115 6.17 1.69 25.11
C ARG A 115 5.66 2.99 25.76
N ARG A 116 5.22 3.96 24.96
CA ARG A 116 4.72 5.25 25.47
C ARG A 116 3.51 5.10 26.40
N LEU A 117 2.57 4.24 26.05
CA LEU A 117 1.38 4.00 26.87
C LEU A 117 1.75 3.27 28.17
N SER A 118 2.67 2.31 28.12
CA SER A 118 3.16 1.61 29.32
C SER A 118 3.92 2.53 30.28
N ASP A 119 4.70 3.47 29.74
CA ASP A 119 5.47 4.42 30.55
C ASP A 119 4.57 5.46 31.23
N ASN A 120 3.47 5.84 30.59
CA ASN A 120 2.52 6.83 31.11
C ASN A 120 1.57 6.27 32.19
N ASP A 121 1.51 4.93 32.34
CA ASP A 121 0.79 4.24 33.42
C ASP A 121 1.64 4.06 34.69
N ARG A 122 2.92 4.50 34.70
CA ARG A 122 3.72 4.50 35.93
C ARG A 122 3.24 5.63 36.86
N PRO A 123 2.83 5.35 38.12
CA PRO A 123 2.46 6.40 39.05
C PRO A 123 3.65 7.34 39.25
N SER A 124 3.41 8.66 39.15
CA SER A 124 4.40 9.70 39.39
C SER A 124 4.91 9.61 40.84
N THR A 125 6.06 8.97 41.04
CA THR A 125 6.69 8.80 42.35
C THR A 125 7.53 10.00 42.80
N GLU A 126 7.37 11.19 42.21
CA GLU A 126 8.10 12.38 42.67
C GLU A 126 7.17 13.36 43.41
N PRO A 127 7.51 13.74 44.66
CA PRO A 127 6.77 14.75 45.38
C PRO A 127 7.00 16.11 44.71
N ARG A 128 5.92 16.80 44.35
CA ARG A 128 5.99 18.19 43.88
C ARG A 128 6.38 19.05 45.07
N SER A 129 7.65 19.45 45.14
CA SER A 129 8.13 20.45 46.10
C SER A 129 7.43 21.79 45.84
N ASN A 130 6.90 22.38 46.92
CA ASN A 130 6.26 23.70 46.97
C ASN A 130 7.22 24.83 46.60
#